data_AF-A0A8J4CGN7-F1
#
_entry.id   AF-A0A8J4CGN7-F1
#
_cell.length_a   1.000
_cell.length_b   1.000
_cell.length_c   1.000
_cell.angle_alpha   90.00
_cell.angle_beta   90.00
_cell.angle_gamma   90.00
#
_symmetry.space_group_name_H-M   'P 1'
#
loop_
_entity.id
_entity.type
_entity.pdbx_description
1 polymer ?
#
loop_
_entity_poly.entity_id
_entity_poly.type
_entity_poly.pdbx_seq_one_letter_code
_entity_poly.pdbx_strand_id
1 'polypeptide(L)'
;CRSSDKCSYCKRGRRKVENCWPCDTSGRGEWARGSSTATLILLLLQLFASDVAAVQSPKAKPSPVSTSSTRASRRPTVPRPSLSPQPGPPFLVARAGRNAPNFVVILTDDQDEVLNSTHPAYMPALNSLLGAQGTHFANTLVSTSVCCPARVSLLTGRLAHCSNVTANWAPMGAWLKFSRLGLDSDWLPGWLQKAGYQTALVGKLLNGFPGLPDSCPHGFDHLDALTDGTYNFYNSTFSLNCATTQTMSGLYQTDIIRDKALSYLDAASASGAPFYLQLTPAAPHLDNGGDNGWRPPPPAARHMDLYPDVGLPPNPTFFKVNPLNPFRKLDMSK
;
A
#
# COMPACT_ATOMS: atom_id res chain seq x y z
N CYS A 1 26.53 -11.13 -23.50
CA CYS A 1 27.46 -10.54 -22.51
C CYS A 1 28.48 -9.63 -23.17
N ARG A 2 28.24 -8.31 -23.17
CA ARG A 2 29.26 -7.25 -23.20
C ARG A 2 28.82 -6.20 -22.18
N SER A 3 29.76 -5.75 -21.35
CA SER A 3 29.63 -4.95 -20.13
C SER A 3 29.27 -5.74 -18.85
N SER A 4 30.22 -5.74 -17.92
CA SER A 4 30.38 -6.62 -16.77
C SER A 4 30.06 -5.97 -15.43
N ASP A 5 29.47 -4.78 -15.38
CA ASP A 5 29.60 -3.94 -14.17
C ASP A 5 28.32 -3.69 -13.39
N LYS A 6 27.21 -4.40 -13.64
CA LYS A 6 25.93 -4.11 -12.95
C LYS A 6 25.18 -5.29 -12.31
N CYS A 7 25.75 -6.49 -12.27
CA CYS A 7 25.09 -7.62 -11.61
C CYS A 7 25.94 -8.19 -10.47
N SER A 8 25.92 -7.52 -9.32
CA SER A 8 26.63 -7.94 -8.10
C SER A 8 26.10 -9.26 -7.50
N TYR A 9 25.03 -9.84 -8.03
CA TYR A 9 24.46 -11.11 -7.54
C TYR A 9 25.11 -12.37 -8.12
N CYS A 10 25.94 -12.25 -9.18
CA CYS A 10 26.45 -13.41 -9.93
C CYS A 10 27.82 -13.96 -9.46
N LYS A 11 28.34 -13.52 -8.30
CA LYS A 11 29.67 -13.93 -7.79
C LYS A 11 29.62 -14.77 -6.51
N ARG A 12 28.78 -15.80 -6.45
CA ARG A 12 28.96 -16.91 -5.49
C ARG A 12 28.86 -18.26 -6.19
N GLY A 13 30.03 -18.89 -6.38
CA GLY A 13 30.19 -20.34 -6.54
C GLY A 13 29.79 -20.96 -7.88
N ARG A 14 30.79 -21.18 -8.76
CA ARG A 14 30.89 -22.19 -9.86
C ARG A 14 29.61 -22.85 -10.42
N ARG A 15 28.55 -22.10 -10.68
CA ARG A 15 27.49 -22.47 -11.63
C ARG A 15 27.18 -21.23 -12.47
N LYS A 16 27.42 -21.30 -13.77
CA LYS A 16 26.91 -20.30 -14.71
C LYS A 16 25.39 -20.34 -14.59
N VAL A 17 24.79 -19.28 -14.04
CA VAL A 17 23.35 -19.06 -14.18
C VAL A 17 23.18 -18.57 -15.62
N GLU A 18 22.86 -19.48 -16.54
CA GLU A 18 22.79 -19.16 -17.97
C GLU A 18 21.57 -18.29 -18.33
N ASN A 19 20.65 -18.05 -17.38
CA ASN A 19 19.42 -17.28 -17.59
C ASN A 19 19.21 -16.19 -16.53
N CYS A 20 20.14 -15.24 -16.39
CA CYS A 20 19.78 -13.96 -15.77
C CYS A 20 18.92 -13.17 -16.76
N TRP A 21 17.67 -12.88 -16.39
CA TRP A 21 16.84 -11.95 -17.14
C TRP A 21 17.60 -10.62 -17.27
N PRO A 22 17.75 -10.06 -18.48
CA PRO A 22 18.46 -8.82 -18.66
C PRO A 22 17.69 -7.68 -17.96
N CYS A 23 18.42 -6.85 -17.23
CA CYS A 23 17.88 -5.62 -16.70
C CYS A 23 17.91 -4.57 -17.80
N ASP A 24 16.78 -4.34 -18.47
CA ASP A 24 16.64 -3.16 -19.33
C ASP A 24 16.54 -1.92 -18.43
N THR A 25 17.59 -1.10 -18.46
CA THR A 25 17.67 0.15 -17.69
C THR A 25 17.19 1.36 -18.48
N SER A 26 16.67 1.18 -19.69
CA SER A 26 16.40 2.28 -20.62
C SER A 26 15.09 3.04 -20.37
N GLY A 27 14.27 2.63 -19.39
CA GLY A 27 13.01 3.32 -19.05
C GLY A 27 11.96 3.35 -20.18
N ARG A 28 12.29 2.77 -21.34
CA ARG A 28 11.37 2.51 -22.43
C ARG A 28 10.95 1.06 -22.27
N GLY A 29 9.79 0.82 -21.67
CA GLY A 29 9.09 -0.42 -21.93
C GLY A 29 8.80 -0.49 -23.43
N GLU A 30 9.73 -1.05 -24.20
CA GLU A 30 9.43 -1.56 -25.54
C GLU A 30 8.47 -2.74 -25.34
N TRP A 31 7.18 -2.43 -25.29
CA TRP A 31 6.17 -3.39 -25.72
C TRP A 31 6.58 -3.82 -27.12
N ALA A 32 7.03 -5.07 -27.23
CA ALA A 32 7.67 -5.65 -28.39
C ALA A 32 7.00 -5.19 -29.69
N ARG A 33 7.69 -4.35 -30.46
CA ARG A 33 7.39 -4.16 -31.87
C ARG A 33 7.86 -5.41 -32.59
N GLY A 34 6.92 -6.30 -32.92
CA GLY A 34 7.21 -7.50 -33.69
C GLY A 34 5.96 -8.22 -34.15
N SER A 35 5.59 -7.96 -35.42
CA SER A 35 4.70 -8.75 -36.28
C SER A 35 3.19 -8.68 -36.03
N SER A 36 2.55 -7.74 -36.72
CA SER A 36 1.37 -7.96 -37.59
C SER A 36 0.39 -9.07 -37.19
N THR A 37 -0.50 -8.77 -36.25
CA THR A 37 -1.97 -8.92 -36.37
C THR A 37 -2.55 -8.41 -35.06
N ALA A 38 -3.21 -7.26 -35.11
CA ALA A 38 -3.86 -6.64 -33.99
C ALA A 38 -5.06 -7.51 -33.55
N THR A 39 -4.97 -8.13 -32.38
CA THR A 39 -6.15 -8.48 -31.57
C THR A 39 -5.92 -7.93 -30.18
N LEU A 40 -6.10 -6.62 -30.11
CA LEU A 40 -6.22 -5.87 -28.88
C LEU A 40 -7.59 -6.24 -28.29
N ILE A 41 -7.62 -7.19 -27.34
CA ILE A 41 -8.81 -7.43 -26.53
C ILE A 41 -8.89 -6.29 -25.52
N LEU A 42 -9.39 -5.16 -26.01
CA LEU A 42 -9.88 -4.04 -25.23
C LEU A 42 -11.36 -4.33 -25.02
N LEU A 43 -11.71 -4.96 -23.90
CA LEU A 43 -13.10 -5.20 -23.54
C LEU A 43 -13.71 -3.88 -23.02
N LEU A 44 -14.00 -2.98 -23.97
CA LEU A 44 -14.90 -1.85 -23.79
C LEU A 44 -16.33 -2.40 -23.87
N LEU A 45 -17.04 -2.42 -22.74
CA LEU A 45 -18.49 -2.47 -22.72
C LEU A 45 -18.99 -1.09 -22.28
N GLN A 46 -19.20 -0.21 -23.25
CA GLN A 46 -20.20 0.84 -23.15
C GLN A 46 -21.53 0.22 -23.56
N LEU A 47 -22.53 0.19 -22.67
CA LEU A 47 -23.93 0.33 -23.06
C LEU A 47 -24.81 0.80 -21.88
N PHE A 48 -25.43 1.96 -22.13
CA PHE A 48 -26.65 2.56 -21.58
C PHE A 48 -26.71 3.15 -20.15
N ALA A 49 -26.89 4.47 -20.16
CA ALA A 49 -27.63 5.24 -19.18
C ALA A 49 -29.10 4.78 -19.10
N SER A 50 -29.63 4.67 -17.88
CA SER A 50 -30.99 5.07 -17.52
C SER A 50 -31.19 4.98 -16.00
N ASP A 51 -31.70 6.08 -15.46
CA ASP A 51 -32.52 6.21 -14.25
C ASP A 51 -31.94 5.90 -12.87
N VAL A 52 -31.58 7.01 -12.23
CA VAL A 52 -31.64 7.24 -10.78
C VAL A 52 -33.05 6.90 -10.28
N ALA A 53 -33.16 5.84 -9.49
CA ALA A 53 -34.29 5.66 -8.57
C ALA A 53 -33.75 5.57 -7.15
N ALA A 54 -34.08 6.57 -6.34
CA ALA A 54 -33.79 6.64 -4.92
C ALA A 54 -34.40 5.42 -4.19
N VAL A 55 -33.56 4.59 -3.58
CA VAL A 55 -34.02 3.56 -2.65
C VAL A 55 -34.26 4.23 -1.29
N GLN A 56 -35.53 4.49 -1.00
CA GLN A 56 -36.01 4.82 0.34
C GLN A 56 -36.01 3.56 1.21
N SER A 57 -35.31 3.61 2.35
CA SER A 57 -35.38 2.59 3.40
C SER A 57 -36.79 2.53 4.02
N PRO A 58 -37.35 1.34 4.32
CA PRO A 58 -38.65 1.25 4.97
C PRO A 58 -38.54 1.68 6.44
N LYS A 59 -39.37 2.67 6.81
CA LYS A 59 -39.63 3.09 8.20
C LYS A 59 -40.37 1.98 8.95
N ALA A 60 -39.73 1.39 9.95
CA ALA A 60 -40.42 0.59 10.96
C ALA A 60 -41.04 1.51 12.03
N LYS A 61 -42.35 1.39 12.26
CA LYS A 61 -43.07 2.01 13.39
C LYS A 61 -42.69 1.32 14.71
N PRO A 62 -42.45 2.05 15.81
CA PRO A 62 -42.37 1.44 17.14
C PRO A 62 -43.78 1.30 17.75
N SER A 63 -44.03 0.18 18.44
CA SER A 63 -45.12 0.04 19.42
C SER A 63 -44.55 -0.07 20.84
N PRO A 64 -45.30 0.35 21.88
CA PRO A 64 -44.73 0.80 23.14
C PRO A 64 -44.66 -0.32 24.17
N VAL A 65 -43.53 -0.43 24.89
CA VAL A 65 -43.46 -1.19 26.14
C VAL A 65 -42.60 -0.45 27.17
N SER A 66 -43.30 -0.01 28.22
CA SER A 66 -42.94 0.03 29.64
C SER A 66 -41.49 0.29 30.06
N THR A 67 -41.37 1.40 30.78
CA THR A 67 -40.27 1.87 31.61
C THR A 67 -39.74 0.83 32.61
N SER A 68 -38.43 0.57 32.57
CA SER A 68 -37.63 0.31 33.77
C SER A 68 -36.22 0.85 33.59
N SER A 69 -35.85 1.75 34.49
CA SER A 69 -34.56 2.43 34.60
C SER A 69 -33.40 1.43 34.74
N THR A 70 -32.54 1.35 33.74
CA THR A 70 -31.15 0.92 33.89
C THR A 70 -30.24 1.82 33.07
N ARG A 71 -29.31 2.46 33.78
CA ARG A 71 -28.31 3.43 33.35
C ARG A 71 -27.53 2.95 32.12
N ALA A 72 -27.87 3.49 30.94
CA ALA A 72 -27.12 3.26 29.71
C ALA A 72 -25.72 3.89 29.83
N SER A 73 -24.70 3.04 29.75
CA SER A 73 -23.30 3.44 29.61
C SER A 73 -23.14 4.24 28.33
N ARG A 74 -22.75 5.53 28.47
CA ARG A 74 -22.44 6.41 27.34
C ARG A 74 -21.24 5.81 26.59
N ARG A 75 -21.42 5.51 25.29
CA ARG A 75 -20.29 5.28 24.36
C ARG A 75 -19.29 6.43 24.49
N PRO A 76 -18.00 6.19 24.69
CA PRO A 76 -16.99 7.23 24.52
C PRO A 76 -16.90 7.53 23.02
N THR A 77 -17.48 8.65 22.60
CA THR A 77 -17.09 9.30 21.35
C THR A 77 -15.70 9.88 21.57
N VAL A 78 -14.67 9.20 21.08
CA VAL A 78 -13.34 9.80 20.95
C VAL A 78 -13.50 11.01 20.00
N PRO A 79 -13.14 12.24 20.42
CA PRO A 79 -13.20 13.39 19.53
C PRO A 79 -12.31 13.11 18.32
N ARG A 80 -12.87 13.26 17.11
CA ARG A 80 -12.07 13.30 15.89
C ARG A 80 -11.06 14.44 16.08
N PRO A 81 -9.74 14.18 16.03
CA PRO A 81 -8.78 15.27 16.04
C PRO A 81 -9.17 16.22 14.91
N SER A 82 -9.37 17.49 15.22
CA SER A 82 -9.55 18.51 14.19
C SER A 82 -8.22 18.64 13.45
N LEU A 83 -8.01 17.80 12.45
CA LEU A 83 -6.97 17.97 11.47
C LEU A 83 -7.38 19.20 10.66
N SER A 84 -6.87 20.36 11.03
CA SER A 84 -6.99 21.56 10.20
C SER A 84 -6.38 21.22 8.83
N PRO A 85 -7.13 21.33 7.73
CA PRO A 85 -6.58 21.16 6.39
C PRO A 85 -5.48 22.20 6.22
N GLN A 86 -4.22 21.76 6.17
CA GLN A 86 -3.13 22.66 5.83
C GLN A 86 -3.19 22.90 4.33
N PRO A 87 -3.18 24.15 3.86
CA PRO A 87 -3.14 24.42 2.43
C PRO A 87 -1.81 23.90 1.88
N GLY A 88 -1.89 22.83 1.10
CA GLY A 88 -0.76 22.34 0.31
C GLY A 88 -0.32 23.38 -0.72
N PRO A 89 0.87 23.20 -1.33
CA PRO A 89 1.30 24.07 -2.43
C PRO A 89 0.22 24.10 -3.53
N PRO A 90 0.10 25.22 -4.27
CA PRO A 90 -0.90 25.37 -5.33
C PRO A 90 -0.72 24.24 -6.35
N PHE A 91 -1.77 23.44 -6.51
CA PHE A 91 -1.81 22.30 -7.42
C PHE A 91 -1.44 22.75 -8.85
N LEU A 92 -0.45 22.09 -9.45
CA LEU A 92 -0.14 22.30 -10.86
C LEU A 92 -1.35 21.90 -11.71
N VAL A 93 -1.71 22.74 -12.68
CA VAL A 93 -2.87 22.54 -13.56
C VAL A 93 -2.71 21.23 -14.35
N ALA A 94 -3.60 20.29 -14.10
CA ALA A 94 -3.63 18.97 -14.73
C ALA A 94 -3.65 19.04 -16.26
N ARG A 95 -2.79 18.24 -16.91
CA ARG A 95 -2.74 18.05 -18.37
C ARG A 95 -3.47 16.81 -18.87
N ALA A 96 -3.91 15.94 -17.96
CA ALA A 96 -4.73 14.80 -18.32
C ALA A 96 -6.14 15.28 -18.73
N GLY A 97 -6.72 14.64 -19.75
CA GLY A 97 -8.03 15.03 -20.27
C GLY A 97 -9.12 14.95 -19.20
N ARG A 98 -10.19 15.75 -19.35
CA ARG A 98 -11.30 15.86 -18.37
C ARG A 98 -12.00 14.54 -18.02
N ASN A 99 -11.73 13.46 -18.78
CA ASN A 99 -12.29 12.12 -18.60
C ASN A 99 -11.23 11.07 -18.19
N ALA A 100 -10.02 11.48 -17.81
CA ALA A 100 -9.02 10.55 -17.31
C ALA A 100 -9.51 9.89 -16.00
N PRO A 101 -9.30 8.58 -15.81
CA PRO A 101 -9.73 7.90 -14.59
C PRO A 101 -8.90 8.37 -13.39
N ASN A 102 -9.44 8.22 -12.19
CA ASN A 102 -8.65 8.34 -10.96
C ASN A 102 -8.05 6.98 -10.59
N PHE A 103 -6.86 6.99 -9.99
CA PHE A 103 -6.21 5.79 -9.50
C PHE A 103 -6.11 5.82 -7.98
N VAL A 104 -6.65 4.81 -7.31
CA VAL A 104 -6.46 4.58 -5.88
C VAL A 104 -5.84 3.20 -5.69
N VAL A 105 -4.61 3.16 -5.19
CA VAL A 105 -3.88 1.93 -4.92
C VAL A 105 -3.81 1.74 -3.42
N ILE A 106 -4.46 0.68 -2.92
CA ILE A 106 -4.40 0.29 -1.51
C ILE A 106 -3.44 -0.89 -1.39
N LEU A 107 -2.34 -0.69 -0.65
CA LEU A 107 -1.33 -1.72 -0.42
C LEU A 107 -1.17 -1.97 1.08
N THR A 108 -1.63 -3.14 1.52
CA THR A 108 -1.45 -3.67 2.88
C THR A 108 -0.05 -4.26 3.06
N ASP A 109 0.40 -4.40 4.30
CA ASP A 109 1.74 -4.89 4.64
C ASP A 109 1.62 -6.21 5.43
N ASP A 110 2.17 -7.30 4.89
CA ASP A 110 2.04 -8.67 5.40
C ASP A 110 0.60 -9.23 5.48
N GLN A 111 -0.30 -8.74 4.62
CA GLN A 111 -1.62 -9.36 4.43
C GLN A 111 -1.46 -10.72 3.76
N ASP A 112 -2.16 -11.70 4.30
CA ASP A 112 -1.95 -13.11 3.99
C ASP A 112 -3.15 -13.71 3.22
N GLU A 113 -2.88 -14.63 2.31
CA GLU A 113 -3.91 -15.40 1.60
C GLU A 113 -4.13 -16.81 2.19
N VAL A 114 -3.10 -17.44 2.75
CA VAL A 114 -3.16 -18.82 3.27
C VAL A 114 -3.99 -18.91 4.56
N LEU A 115 -3.88 -17.93 5.45
CA LEU A 115 -4.70 -17.79 6.67
C LEU A 115 -6.01 -17.06 6.37
N ASN A 116 -6.26 -16.74 5.09
CA ASN A 116 -7.49 -16.14 4.60
C ASN A 116 -7.84 -14.85 5.35
N SER A 117 -6.83 -14.01 5.59
CA SER A 117 -6.97 -12.80 6.39
C SER A 117 -7.90 -11.74 5.75
N THR A 118 -8.32 -11.92 4.50
CA THR A 118 -9.28 -11.08 3.76
C THR A 118 -10.70 -11.64 3.72
N HIS A 119 -10.98 -12.74 4.46
CA HIS A 119 -12.29 -13.41 4.46
C HIS A 119 -13.46 -12.43 4.70
N PRO A 120 -14.63 -12.62 4.05
CA PRO A 120 -15.80 -11.74 4.20
C PRO A 120 -16.29 -11.51 5.62
N ALA A 121 -16.08 -12.47 6.53
CA ALA A 121 -16.41 -12.33 7.94
C ALA A 121 -15.55 -11.27 8.65
N TYR A 122 -14.31 -11.06 8.20
CA TYR A 122 -13.35 -10.15 8.83
C TYR A 122 -13.23 -8.82 8.07
N MET A 123 -13.35 -8.85 6.74
CA MET A 123 -13.27 -7.69 5.86
C MET A 123 -14.53 -7.55 4.99
N PRO A 124 -15.72 -7.34 5.58
CA PRO A 124 -16.97 -7.27 4.82
C PRO A 124 -16.98 -6.14 3.80
N ALA A 125 -16.41 -4.97 4.14
CA ALA A 125 -16.34 -3.82 3.24
C ALA A 125 -15.46 -4.09 2.00
N LEU A 126 -14.32 -4.76 2.17
CA LEU A 126 -13.45 -5.18 1.06
C LEU A 126 -14.23 -6.08 0.10
N ASN A 127 -14.91 -7.08 0.65
CA ASN A 127 -15.63 -8.07 -0.15
C ASN A 127 -16.88 -7.48 -0.81
N SER A 128 -17.62 -6.58 -0.15
CA SER A 128 -18.81 -5.96 -0.73
C SER A 128 -18.50 -4.89 -1.77
N LEU A 129 -17.43 -4.09 -1.57
CA LEU A 129 -17.10 -2.96 -2.44
C LEU A 129 -16.16 -3.34 -3.58
N LEU A 130 -15.18 -4.22 -3.33
CA LEU A 130 -14.16 -4.57 -4.33
C LEU A 130 -14.31 -6.01 -4.81
N GLY A 131 -14.61 -6.95 -3.91
CA GLY A 131 -14.81 -8.36 -4.28
C GLY A 131 -16.02 -8.56 -5.19
N ALA A 132 -17.20 -8.11 -4.75
CA ALA A 132 -18.47 -8.34 -5.43
C ALA A 132 -18.72 -7.42 -6.63
N GLN A 133 -18.12 -6.23 -6.66
CA GLN A 133 -18.32 -5.23 -7.72
C GLN A 133 -17.10 -5.07 -8.64
N GLY A 134 -16.00 -5.75 -8.32
CA GLY A 134 -14.73 -5.64 -9.03
C GLY A 134 -14.31 -6.96 -9.68
N THR A 135 -12.99 -7.11 -9.83
CA THR A 135 -12.38 -8.31 -10.39
C THR A 135 -11.31 -8.83 -9.44
N HIS A 136 -11.42 -10.10 -9.08
CA HIS A 136 -10.44 -10.79 -8.26
C HIS A 136 -9.42 -11.53 -9.11
N PHE A 137 -8.14 -11.28 -8.87
CA PHE A 137 -7.04 -11.95 -9.56
C PHE A 137 -6.49 -13.08 -8.70
N ALA A 138 -7.00 -14.30 -8.89
CA ALA A 138 -6.63 -15.47 -8.08
C ALA A 138 -5.17 -15.90 -8.20
N ASN A 139 -4.45 -15.42 -9.22
CA ASN A 139 -3.03 -15.74 -9.46
C ASN A 139 -2.21 -14.45 -9.53
N THR A 140 -2.14 -13.72 -8.42
CA THR A 140 -1.34 -12.50 -8.30
C THR A 140 -0.03 -12.80 -7.59
N LEU A 141 1.09 -12.44 -8.20
CA LEU A 141 2.42 -12.69 -7.65
C LEU A 141 3.17 -11.37 -7.47
N VAL A 142 3.80 -11.21 -6.31
CA VAL A 142 4.81 -10.17 -6.10
C VAL A 142 6.17 -10.66 -6.61
N SER A 143 7.00 -9.75 -7.10
CA SER A 143 8.34 -10.09 -7.60
C SER A 143 9.28 -10.64 -6.53
N THR A 144 9.01 -10.29 -5.27
CA THR A 144 9.78 -10.68 -4.08
C THR A 144 8.91 -10.54 -2.85
N SER A 145 9.02 -11.46 -1.91
CA SER A 145 8.26 -11.47 -0.66
C SER A 145 8.96 -10.67 0.45
N VAL A 146 9.55 -9.52 0.09
CA VAL A 146 10.28 -8.63 1.01
C VAL A 146 9.85 -7.19 0.77
N CYS A 147 9.41 -6.49 1.83
CA CYS A 147 8.77 -5.15 1.80
C CYS A 147 9.44 -4.12 0.86
N CYS A 148 10.64 -3.62 1.19
CA CYS A 148 11.28 -2.56 0.41
C CYS A 148 11.56 -2.98 -1.05
N PRO A 149 12.15 -4.17 -1.31
CA PRO A 149 12.31 -4.67 -2.68
C PRO A 149 11.00 -4.77 -3.46
N ALA A 150 9.92 -5.26 -2.85
CA ALA A 150 8.61 -5.40 -3.50
C ALA A 150 7.99 -4.04 -3.82
N ARG A 151 8.04 -3.09 -2.88
CA ARG A 151 7.55 -1.72 -3.07
C ARG A 151 8.35 -0.99 -4.16
N VAL A 152 9.67 -1.15 -4.19
CA VAL A 152 10.49 -0.58 -5.26
C VAL A 152 10.17 -1.23 -6.60
N SER A 153 9.92 -2.54 -6.66
CA SER A 153 9.46 -3.19 -7.89
C SER A 153 8.12 -2.65 -8.37
N LEU A 154 7.15 -2.48 -7.47
CA LEU A 154 5.85 -1.88 -7.79
C LEU A 154 6.00 -0.46 -8.36
N LEU A 155 6.83 0.36 -7.72
CA LEU A 155 6.97 1.77 -8.07
C LEU A 155 7.81 2.01 -9.32
N THR A 156 8.80 1.16 -9.60
CA THR A 156 9.73 1.36 -10.73
C THR A 156 9.46 0.45 -11.92
N GLY A 157 8.62 -0.58 -11.74
CA GLY A 157 8.45 -1.67 -12.72
C GLY A 157 9.68 -2.58 -12.86
N ARG A 158 10.69 -2.45 -11.98
CA ARG A 158 11.96 -3.20 -12.08
C ARG A 158 12.04 -4.29 -11.03
N LEU A 159 12.48 -5.49 -11.42
CA LEU A 159 12.76 -6.58 -10.48
C LEU A 159 13.86 -6.16 -9.49
N ALA A 160 13.83 -6.71 -8.27
CA ALA A 160 14.76 -6.33 -7.19
C ALA A 160 16.25 -6.43 -7.57
N HIS A 161 16.62 -7.42 -8.41
CA HIS A 161 17.98 -7.56 -8.92
C HIS A 161 18.37 -6.48 -9.96
N CYS A 162 17.39 -5.83 -10.58
CA CYS A 162 17.57 -4.72 -11.50
C CYS A 162 17.54 -3.35 -10.82
N SER A 163 16.71 -3.18 -9.79
CA SER A 163 16.73 -1.95 -8.97
C SER A 163 17.90 -1.92 -7.99
N ASN A 164 18.51 -3.08 -7.69
CA ASN A 164 19.57 -3.26 -6.69
C ASN A 164 19.13 -2.86 -5.26
N VAL A 165 17.81 -2.86 -5.01
CA VAL A 165 17.19 -2.80 -3.68
C VAL A 165 16.71 -4.20 -3.35
N THR A 166 17.51 -4.93 -2.55
CA THR A 166 17.31 -6.37 -2.31
C THR A 166 17.05 -6.71 -0.84
N ALA A 167 17.03 -5.73 0.06
CA ALA A 167 16.76 -5.91 1.48
C ALA A 167 15.86 -4.80 2.06
N ASN A 168 15.38 -5.01 3.28
CA ASN A 168 14.62 -4.00 4.02
C ASN A 168 15.49 -2.95 4.72
N TRP A 169 16.79 -3.22 4.87
CA TRP A 169 17.74 -2.41 5.63
C TRP A 169 18.97 -2.05 4.80
N ALA A 170 19.68 -1.00 5.23
CA ALA A 170 20.96 -0.62 4.68
C ALA A 170 22.03 -1.71 4.92
N PRO A 171 23.02 -1.87 4.03
CA PRO A 171 23.27 -1.08 2.82
C PRO A 171 22.54 -1.61 1.57
N MET A 172 21.85 -2.75 1.67
CA MET A 172 21.27 -3.46 0.52
C MET A 172 19.84 -3.02 0.16
N GLY A 173 19.23 -2.15 0.95
CA GLY A 173 17.93 -1.56 0.64
C GLY A 173 17.55 -0.42 1.58
N ALA A 174 16.30 -0.41 2.04
CA ALA A 174 15.68 0.75 2.69
C ALA A 174 15.62 2.00 1.78
N TRP A 175 15.07 3.09 2.31
CA TRP A 175 15.08 4.40 1.67
C TRP A 175 16.50 4.84 1.27
N LEU A 176 17.49 4.59 2.12
CA LEU A 176 18.88 5.00 1.90
C LEU A 176 19.44 4.50 0.56
N LYS A 177 19.23 3.22 0.23
CA LYS A 177 19.72 2.65 -1.04
C LYS A 177 18.91 3.18 -2.21
N PHE A 178 17.59 3.30 -2.04
CA PHE A 178 16.68 3.83 -3.05
C PHE A 178 17.06 5.25 -3.48
N SER A 179 17.26 6.17 -2.52
CA SER A 179 17.61 7.56 -2.78
C SER A 179 19.02 7.71 -3.37
N ARG A 180 20.01 6.97 -2.85
CA ARG A 180 21.38 6.99 -3.39
C ARG A 180 21.47 6.55 -4.85
N LEU A 181 20.55 5.70 -5.30
CA LEU A 181 20.48 5.24 -6.67
C LEU A 181 19.60 6.14 -7.57
N GLY A 182 18.96 7.18 -7.01
CA GLY A 182 18.09 8.09 -7.74
C GLY A 182 16.90 7.39 -8.41
N LEU A 183 16.37 6.33 -7.79
CA LEU A 183 15.33 5.49 -8.39
C LEU A 183 13.97 6.21 -8.52
N ASP A 184 13.79 7.36 -7.86
CA ASP A 184 12.64 8.25 -8.00
C ASP A 184 12.74 9.22 -9.19
N SER A 185 13.78 9.13 -10.01
CA SER A 185 13.86 9.88 -11.27
C SER A 185 13.03 9.25 -12.40
N ASP A 186 12.75 7.94 -12.31
CA ASP A 186 12.06 7.14 -13.31
C ASP A 186 11.17 6.09 -12.64
N TRP A 187 10.00 6.53 -12.18
CA TRP A 187 9.08 5.72 -11.39
C TRP A 187 7.63 6.23 -11.50
N LEU A 188 6.70 5.38 -11.08
CA LEU A 188 5.25 5.54 -11.27
C LEU A 188 4.68 6.89 -10.85
N PRO A 189 4.96 7.44 -9.64
CA PRO A 189 4.45 8.76 -9.25
C PRO A 189 4.92 9.86 -10.21
N GLY A 190 6.22 9.85 -10.56
CA GLY A 190 6.78 10.80 -11.52
C GLY A 190 6.21 10.67 -12.93
N TRP A 191 5.88 9.45 -13.37
CA TRP A 191 5.22 9.23 -14.67
C TRP A 191 3.79 9.79 -14.68
N LEU A 192 3.02 9.56 -13.61
CA LEU A 192 1.65 10.06 -13.48
C LEU A 192 1.61 11.59 -13.35
N GLN A 193 2.54 12.18 -12.59
CA GLN A 193 2.66 13.63 -12.50
C GLN A 193 2.98 14.26 -13.87
N LYS A 194 3.91 13.67 -14.63
CA LYS A 194 4.20 14.10 -16.03
C LYS A 194 3.00 13.95 -16.96
N ALA A 195 2.14 12.95 -16.73
CA ALA A 195 0.89 12.75 -17.46
C ALA A 195 -0.23 13.72 -17.02
N GLY A 196 0.01 14.54 -16.00
CA GLY A 196 -0.92 15.57 -15.54
C GLY A 196 -1.87 15.12 -14.45
N TYR A 197 -1.54 14.06 -13.71
CA TYR A 197 -2.27 13.65 -12.50
C TYR A 197 -1.75 14.42 -11.29
N GLN A 198 -2.64 14.74 -10.36
CA GLN A 198 -2.24 15.05 -8.98
C GLN A 198 -1.81 13.74 -8.30
N THR A 199 -0.67 13.72 -7.64
CA THR A 199 -0.12 12.49 -7.05
C THR A 199 0.02 12.59 -5.54
N ALA A 200 -0.39 11.54 -4.84
CA ALA A 200 -0.33 11.50 -3.39
C ALA A 200 0.08 10.15 -2.82
N LEU A 201 0.75 10.19 -1.67
CA LEU A 201 0.98 9.04 -0.82
C LEU A 201 0.56 9.33 0.61
N VAL A 202 -0.18 8.39 1.20
CA VAL A 202 -0.56 8.42 2.62
C VAL A 202 -0.20 7.06 3.23
N GLY A 203 0.68 7.07 4.23
CA GLY A 203 1.16 5.86 4.90
C GLY A 203 2.64 5.54 4.63
N LYS A 204 2.98 4.26 4.54
CA LYS A 204 4.36 3.79 4.45
C LYS A 204 4.92 3.86 3.03
N LEU A 205 5.99 4.64 2.84
CA LEU A 205 6.76 4.66 1.59
C LEU A 205 7.78 3.51 1.52
N LEU A 206 8.85 3.59 2.31
CA LEU A 206 9.91 2.58 2.44
C LEU A 206 10.44 2.60 3.88
N ASN A 207 11.05 1.50 4.32
CA ASN A 207 11.71 1.47 5.63
C ASN A 207 12.83 2.50 5.69
N GLY A 208 12.97 3.16 6.83
CA GLY A 208 14.02 4.17 7.07
C GLY A 208 13.84 5.45 6.25
N PHE A 209 12.62 5.74 5.76
CA PHE A 209 12.31 7.05 5.17
C PHE A 209 12.42 8.14 6.25
N PRO A 210 13.32 9.13 6.12
CA PRO A 210 13.56 10.11 7.17
C PRO A 210 12.56 11.28 7.12
N GLY A 211 11.90 11.51 5.99
CA GLY A 211 10.88 12.56 5.84
C GLY A 211 11.38 13.98 6.06
N LEU A 212 12.63 14.24 5.66
CA LEU A 212 13.29 15.55 5.67
C LEU A 212 13.30 16.19 4.28
N PRO A 213 13.46 17.52 4.14
CA PRO A 213 13.41 18.20 2.84
C PRO A 213 14.35 17.61 1.79
N ASP A 214 15.62 17.38 2.14
CA ASP A 214 16.66 16.83 1.24
C ASP A 214 16.45 15.34 0.89
N SER A 215 15.44 14.71 1.50
CA SER A 215 15.07 13.33 1.26
C SER A 215 13.70 13.19 0.62
N CYS A 216 13.08 14.28 0.17
CA CYS A 216 11.73 14.19 -0.34
C CYS A 216 11.70 13.47 -1.70
N PRO A 217 10.86 12.43 -1.88
CA PRO A 217 10.72 11.76 -3.17
C PRO A 217 10.14 12.70 -4.24
N HIS A 218 10.68 12.63 -5.46
CA HIS A 218 10.09 13.36 -6.59
C HIS A 218 8.76 12.75 -7.05
N GLY A 219 7.80 13.56 -7.51
CA GLY A 219 6.60 13.05 -8.18
C GLY A 219 5.40 12.78 -7.27
N PHE A 220 5.43 13.26 -6.02
CA PHE A 220 4.25 13.40 -5.17
C PHE A 220 3.96 14.88 -4.93
N ASP A 221 2.72 15.32 -5.22
CA ASP A 221 2.22 16.65 -4.87
C ASP A 221 1.76 16.72 -3.40
N HIS A 222 1.32 15.58 -2.85
CA HIS A 222 0.95 15.43 -1.43
C HIS A 222 1.60 14.19 -0.82
N LEU A 223 2.29 14.36 0.30
CA LEU A 223 2.97 13.28 1.01
C LEU A 223 2.64 13.36 2.50
N ASP A 224 1.89 12.38 2.99
CA ASP A 224 1.72 12.11 4.42
C ASP A 224 2.35 10.75 4.72
N ALA A 225 3.67 10.72 4.77
CA ALA A 225 4.44 9.49 4.85
C ALA A 225 4.84 9.14 6.28
N LEU A 226 4.69 7.87 6.66
CA LEU A 226 5.23 7.35 7.92
C LEU A 226 6.77 7.45 7.92
N THR A 227 7.32 7.92 9.03
CA THR A 227 8.76 8.01 9.27
C THR A 227 9.14 7.20 10.52
N ASP A 228 9.58 7.87 11.58
CA ASP A 228 9.92 7.27 12.86
C ASP A 228 8.68 6.61 13.48
N GLY A 229 8.85 5.38 13.96
CA GLY A 229 7.72 4.60 14.45
C GLY A 229 6.74 4.18 13.34
N THR A 230 7.23 3.93 12.11
CA THR A 230 6.43 3.35 11.00
C THR A 230 5.58 2.16 11.46
N TYR A 231 6.10 1.36 12.40
CA TYR A 231 5.44 0.17 12.94
C TYR A 231 4.92 0.36 14.38
N ASN A 232 4.83 1.60 14.85
CA ASN A 232 4.12 1.91 16.09
C ASN A 232 2.66 2.15 15.72
N PHE A 233 1.78 1.21 16.08
CA PHE A 233 0.35 1.31 15.78
C PHE A 233 -0.36 2.34 16.66
N TYR A 234 0.24 2.69 17.80
CA TYR A 234 -0.11 3.83 18.62
C TYR A 234 1.15 4.69 18.76
N ASN A 235 1.06 6.00 18.52
CA ASN A 235 2.20 6.94 18.48
C ASN A 235 3.06 6.87 17.20
N SER A 236 2.43 6.79 16.02
CA SER A 236 3.11 6.88 14.73
C SER A 236 3.49 8.34 14.39
N THR A 237 4.64 8.55 13.75
CA THR A 237 5.04 9.85 13.20
C THR A 237 4.87 9.90 11.68
N PHE A 238 4.31 11.01 11.19
CA PHE A 238 4.17 11.30 9.77
C PHE A 238 5.03 12.50 9.41
N SER A 239 5.67 12.44 8.25
CA SER A 239 6.21 13.61 7.57
C SER A 239 5.17 14.16 6.60
N LEU A 240 4.90 15.45 6.72
CA LEU A 240 3.95 16.21 5.90
C LEU A 240 4.75 16.97 4.83
N ASN A 241 4.66 16.50 3.59
CA ASN A 241 5.38 17.02 2.42
C ASN A 241 6.89 17.20 2.65
N CYS A 242 7.49 16.36 3.50
CA CYS A 242 8.90 16.47 3.90
C CYS A 242 9.29 17.80 4.56
N ALA A 243 8.31 18.65 4.89
CA ALA A 243 8.54 19.97 5.45
C ALA A 243 8.48 19.95 6.97
N THR A 244 7.57 19.16 7.53
CA THR A 244 7.37 19.04 8.98
C THR A 244 7.02 17.61 9.36
N THR A 245 7.28 17.24 10.61
CA THR A 245 6.86 15.95 11.16
C THR A 245 5.78 16.16 12.23
N GLN A 246 4.87 15.21 12.32
CA GLN A 246 3.76 15.21 13.26
C GLN A 246 3.62 13.83 13.90
N THR A 247 3.80 13.74 15.21
CA THR A 247 3.56 12.52 15.98
C THR A 247 2.11 12.47 16.45
N MET A 248 1.46 11.34 16.19
CA MET A 248 0.04 11.10 16.48
C MET A 248 -0.09 10.25 17.74
N SER A 249 0.22 10.85 18.89
CA SER A 249 0.28 10.15 20.17
C SER A 249 -1.08 9.62 20.62
N GLY A 250 -1.13 8.36 21.02
CA GLY A 250 -2.33 7.66 21.49
C GLY A 250 -3.37 7.33 20.41
N LEU A 251 -3.13 7.74 19.16
CA LEU A 251 -4.07 7.53 18.06
C LEU A 251 -3.67 6.31 17.24
N TYR A 252 -4.67 5.55 16.79
CA TYR A 252 -4.45 4.32 16.03
C TYR A 252 -4.02 4.66 14.59
N GLN A 253 -2.85 4.17 14.19
CA GLN A 253 -2.21 4.54 12.93
C GLN A 253 -3.11 4.35 11.70
N THR A 254 -3.82 3.22 11.60
CA THR A 254 -4.70 2.94 10.46
C THR A 254 -5.86 3.92 10.36
N ASP A 255 -6.37 4.43 11.50
CA ASP A 255 -7.41 5.48 11.50
C ASP A 255 -6.87 6.82 11.03
N ILE A 256 -5.65 7.16 11.44
CA ILE A 256 -4.99 8.38 10.98
C ILE A 256 -4.76 8.34 9.47
N ILE A 257 -4.27 7.21 8.96
CA ILE A 257 -4.06 7.00 7.52
C ILE A 257 -5.39 7.10 6.77
N ARG A 258 -6.47 6.50 7.28
CA ARG A 258 -7.82 6.67 6.73
C ARG A 258 -8.23 8.14 6.69
N ASP A 259 -8.13 8.85 7.81
CA ASP A 259 -8.62 10.22 7.91
C ASP A 259 -7.81 11.20 7.03
N LYS A 260 -6.49 11.01 6.94
CA LYS A 260 -5.63 11.75 6.01
C LYS A 260 -5.96 11.46 4.55
N ALA A 261 -6.20 10.20 4.20
CA ALA A 261 -6.59 9.81 2.86
C ALA A 261 -7.95 10.39 2.45
N LEU A 262 -8.95 10.36 3.36
CA LEU A 262 -10.25 10.99 3.12
C LEU A 262 -10.11 12.50 2.92
N SER A 263 -9.30 13.17 3.75
CA SER A 263 -9.04 14.61 3.58
C SER A 263 -8.40 14.93 2.23
N TYR A 264 -7.47 14.10 1.75
CA TYR A 264 -6.90 14.27 0.42
C TYR A 264 -7.94 14.03 -0.69
N LEU A 265 -8.75 12.99 -0.58
CA LEU A 265 -9.80 12.66 -1.57
C LEU A 265 -10.86 13.76 -1.67
N ASP A 266 -11.25 14.37 -0.54
CA ASP A 266 -12.18 15.52 -0.52
C ASP A 266 -11.59 16.71 -1.31
N ALA A 267 -10.31 17.02 -1.10
CA ALA A 267 -9.63 18.11 -1.82
C ALA A 267 -9.41 17.78 -3.31
N ALA A 268 -8.95 16.56 -3.62
CA ALA A 268 -8.68 16.12 -4.98
C ALA A 268 -9.97 16.10 -5.82
N SER A 269 -11.06 15.56 -5.26
CA SER A 269 -12.36 15.52 -5.94
C SER A 269 -12.94 16.92 -6.21
N ALA A 270 -12.77 17.86 -5.27
CA ALA A 270 -13.19 19.26 -5.45
C ALA A 270 -12.42 19.99 -6.56
N SER A 271 -11.18 19.58 -6.85
CA SER A 271 -10.35 20.21 -7.89
C SER A 271 -10.81 19.88 -9.33
N GLY A 272 -11.50 18.75 -9.51
CA GLY A 272 -11.87 18.22 -10.83
C GLY A 272 -10.70 17.70 -11.68
N ALA A 273 -9.47 17.73 -11.16
CA ALA A 273 -8.31 17.13 -11.80
C ALA A 273 -8.24 15.62 -11.51
N PRO A 274 -7.73 14.80 -12.45
CA PRO A 274 -7.50 13.39 -12.18
C PRO A 274 -6.37 13.21 -11.17
N PHE A 275 -6.50 12.21 -10.30
CA PHE A 275 -5.55 11.98 -9.22
C PHE A 275 -5.08 10.52 -9.12
N TYR A 276 -3.91 10.36 -8.51
CA TYR A 276 -3.33 9.10 -8.06
C TYR A 276 -3.11 9.16 -6.56
N LEU A 277 -3.72 8.25 -5.82
CA LEU A 277 -3.50 8.07 -4.39
C LEU A 277 -2.91 6.69 -4.11
N GLN A 278 -1.74 6.66 -3.48
CA GLN A 278 -1.16 5.44 -2.91
C GLN A 278 -1.41 5.39 -1.40
N LEU A 279 -2.33 4.53 -0.98
CA LEU A 279 -2.71 4.31 0.40
C LEU A 279 -2.00 3.07 0.95
N THR A 280 -1.11 3.27 1.92
CA THR A 280 -0.17 2.23 2.37
C THR A 280 -0.15 2.09 3.89
N PRO A 281 -1.22 1.59 4.53
CA PRO A 281 -1.20 1.29 5.95
C PRO A 281 -0.10 0.27 6.29
N ALA A 282 0.52 0.39 7.48
CA ALA A 282 1.44 -0.64 7.95
C ALA A 282 0.73 -1.90 8.45
N ALA A 283 -0.58 -1.83 8.71
CA ALA A 283 -1.38 -3.00 9.06
C ALA A 283 -1.47 -4.02 7.89
N PRO A 284 -1.50 -5.33 8.16
CA PRO A 284 -1.40 -6.01 9.46
C PRO A 284 0.04 -6.44 9.88
N HIS A 285 1.09 -5.73 9.48
CA HIS A 285 2.47 -6.05 9.89
C HIS A 285 2.63 -5.99 11.42
N LEU A 286 3.63 -6.71 11.95
CA LEU A 286 4.00 -6.68 13.37
C LEU A 286 4.20 -5.25 13.90
N ASP A 287 3.80 -5.04 15.16
CA ASP A 287 4.02 -3.80 15.90
C ASP A 287 5.39 -3.81 16.58
N ASN A 288 5.98 -2.64 16.66
CA ASN A 288 7.23 -2.44 17.37
C ASN A 288 6.95 -2.35 18.89
N GLY A 289 7.24 -3.44 19.61
CA GLY A 289 7.09 -3.55 21.06
C GLY A 289 8.20 -2.90 21.88
N GLY A 290 9.06 -2.08 21.25
CA GLY A 290 10.20 -1.42 21.90
C GLY A 290 11.26 -2.43 22.33
N ASP A 291 11.68 -2.37 23.59
CA ASP A 291 12.70 -3.27 24.17
C ASP A 291 12.30 -4.75 24.13
N ASN A 292 11.00 -5.04 24.01
CA ASN A 292 10.47 -6.39 23.89
C ASN A 292 10.51 -6.95 22.46
N GLY A 293 11.02 -6.17 21.49
CA GLY A 293 11.09 -6.55 20.08
C GLY A 293 9.73 -6.52 19.37
N TRP A 294 9.62 -7.28 18.28
CA TRP A 294 8.40 -7.36 17.49
C TRP A 294 7.29 -8.11 18.23
N ARG A 295 6.06 -7.57 18.19
CA ARG A 295 4.87 -8.22 18.74
C ARG A 295 3.73 -8.25 17.73
N PRO A 296 2.70 -9.09 17.93
CA PRO A 296 1.50 -9.05 17.10
C PRO A 296 0.92 -7.63 17.06
N PRO A 297 0.43 -7.18 15.89
CA PRO A 297 -0.17 -5.85 15.78
C PRO A 297 -1.37 -5.73 16.72
N PRO A 298 -1.46 -4.67 17.54
CA PRO A 298 -2.66 -4.47 18.34
C PRO A 298 -3.83 -4.12 17.40
N PRO A 299 -5.01 -4.73 17.59
CA PRO A 299 -6.20 -4.26 16.89
C PRO A 299 -6.57 -2.86 17.36
N ALA A 300 -7.32 -2.11 16.55
CA ALA A 300 -7.98 -0.90 17.04
C ALA A 300 -8.83 -1.26 18.26
N ALA A 301 -8.92 -0.38 19.26
CA ALA A 301 -9.66 -0.66 20.51
C ALA A 301 -11.11 -1.13 20.27
N ARG A 302 -11.78 -0.56 19.27
CA ARG A 302 -13.13 -0.94 18.83
C ARG A 302 -13.25 -2.36 18.24
N HIS A 303 -12.14 -3.02 17.93
CA HIS A 303 -12.07 -4.34 17.32
C HIS A 303 -11.52 -5.42 18.26
N MET A 304 -11.08 -5.08 19.49
CA MET A 304 -10.48 -6.01 20.46
C MET A 304 -11.35 -7.27 20.68
N ASP A 305 -12.66 -7.08 20.81
CA ASP A 305 -13.59 -8.14 21.21
C ASP A 305 -14.44 -8.69 20.05
N LEU A 306 -14.08 -8.38 18.80
CA LEU A 306 -14.89 -8.82 17.64
C LEU A 306 -14.77 -10.31 17.34
N TYR A 307 -13.63 -10.93 17.67
CA TYR A 307 -13.32 -12.30 17.29
C TYR A 307 -12.68 -13.09 18.45
N PRO A 308 -13.35 -13.21 19.62
CA PRO A 308 -12.77 -13.83 20.80
C PRO A 308 -12.46 -15.32 20.61
N ASP A 309 -13.22 -15.99 19.74
CA ASP A 309 -13.13 -17.44 19.51
C ASP A 309 -12.37 -17.81 18.23
N VAL A 310 -11.85 -16.81 17.49
CA VAL A 310 -11.10 -17.05 16.26
C VAL A 310 -9.64 -17.33 16.61
N GLY A 311 -9.29 -18.61 16.61
CA GLY A 311 -7.90 -19.07 16.65
C GLY A 311 -7.26 -19.10 15.26
N LEU A 312 -5.93 -19.18 15.21
CA LEU A 312 -5.24 -19.58 13.98
C LEU A 312 -5.74 -20.97 13.57
N PRO A 313 -5.95 -21.25 12.28
CA PRO A 313 -6.32 -22.57 11.81
C PRO A 313 -5.42 -23.65 12.44
N PRO A 314 -5.96 -24.76 12.97
CA PRO A 314 -5.17 -25.74 13.72
C PRO A 314 -4.20 -26.59 12.86
N ASN A 315 -3.99 -26.25 11.58
CA ASN A 315 -3.35 -27.12 10.61
C ASN A 315 -1.82 -27.22 10.82
N PRO A 316 -1.20 -28.39 11.09
CA PRO A 316 0.24 -28.52 11.39
C PRO A 316 1.23 -28.09 10.28
N THR A 317 0.76 -27.55 9.15
CA THR A 317 1.59 -27.01 8.07
C THR A 317 2.12 -25.59 8.30
N PHE A 318 1.69 -24.84 9.32
CA PHE A 318 2.21 -23.49 9.61
C PHE A 318 3.75 -23.43 9.75
N PHE A 319 4.37 -24.54 10.17
CA PHE A 319 5.83 -24.66 10.32
C PHE A 319 6.47 -25.76 9.47
N LYS A 320 5.70 -26.50 8.65
CA LYS A 320 6.30 -27.47 7.74
C LYS A 320 6.68 -26.76 6.46
N VAL A 321 7.98 -26.52 6.31
CA VAL A 321 8.64 -26.17 5.04
C VAL A 321 7.98 -26.98 3.92
N ASN A 322 7.35 -26.29 2.97
CA ASN A 322 6.70 -26.91 1.83
C ASN A 322 7.69 -27.95 1.22
N PRO A 323 7.36 -29.25 1.21
CA PRO A 323 8.28 -30.28 0.71
C PRO A 323 8.52 -30.18 -0.80
N LEU A 324 7.67 -29.44 -1.52
CA LEU A 324 7.82 -29.08 -2.93
C LEU A 324 8.52 -27.73 -3.13
N ASN A 325 8.97 -27.06 -2.06
CA ASN A 325 9.77 -25.84 -2.18
C ASN A 325 11.13 -26.21 -2.80
N PRO A 326 11.44 -25.78 -4.05
CA PRO A 326 12.71 -26.09 -4.69
C PRO A 326 13.92 -25.45 -3.97
N PHE A 327 13.69 -24.54 -3.02
CA PHE A 327 14.72 -23.85 -2.24
C PHE A 327 15.13 -24.59 -0.94
N ARG A 328 14.74 -25.87 -0.78
CA ARG A 328 15.06 -26.75 0.38
C ARG A 328 16.55 -26.93 0.71
N LYS A 329 17.47 -26.36 -0.08
CA LYS A 329 18.94 -26.47 0.07
C LYS A 329 19.65 -25.16 0.39
N LEU A 330 18.97 -24.18 0.98
CA LEU A 330 19.66 -23.06 1.61
C LEU A 330 19.77 -23.35 3.11
N ASP A 331 20.90 -23.94 3.47
CA ASP A 331 21.38 -24.04 4.84
C ASP A 331 21.51 -22.64 5.42
N MET A 332 20.63 -22.30 6.37
CA MET A 332 20.59 -21.00 7.05
C MET A 332 21.62 -20.89 8.19
N SER A 333 22.49 -21.89 8.36
CA SER A 333 23.58 -21.88 9.35
C SER A 333 24.92 -21.36 8.81
N LYS A 334 24.95 -20.78 7.60
CA LYS A 334 26.14 -20.16 6.98
C LYS A 334 25.92 -18.76 6.46
#